data_AF-A0A4Q2SVY0-F1
#
_entry.id   AF-A0A4Q2SVY0-F1
#
_cell.length_a   1.000
_cell.length_b   1.000
_cell.length_c   1.000
_cell.angle_alpha   90.00
_cell.angle_beta   90.00
_cell.angle_gamma   90.00
#
_symmetry.space_group_name_H-M   'P 1'
#
loop_
_entity.id
_entity.type
_entity.pdbx_description
1 polymer ?
#
loop_
_entity_poly.entity_id
_entity_poly.type
_entity_poly.pdbx_seq_one_letter_code
_entity_poly.pdbx_strand_id
1 'polypeptide(L)'
;MLTGLAFFNGLLGDGEIANLLDTGADVRAMLRFEAALARAQAAAGMVDEKAAAAIESVCRRFVPDMEALTSATARDGVVVPELVRQLRHAVGEPHDRFIHLGATSQDVIDTAAALRLASVLDVFDSRLTSVLSQLDVLELRFGGNRLLARTRMQAAVSITVGDRLRAWKSPLQHLAVELPHQRERLLILTLAGAAGTSEKFGDKIFPVRQSMARDLGLFLPDYVPHTDRGRVADFAGFLSRLSGAFGKIGQDLALMVQNGIDAAEISGGGGSSAMPHKQNPVMAEILVALARYNATLLAGVHQALVHEQERSGSAWTLEWLLMPQMIEASGLSLRHGSALLSSVERFGDPA
;
A
#
# COMPACT_ATOMS: atom_id res chain seq x y z
N MET A 1 9.57 1.13 -5.59
CA MET A 1 9.66 1.58 -7.00
C MET A 1 9.27 0.43 -7.93
N LEU A 2 8.54 0.71 -9.01
CA LEU A 2 8.07 -0.32 -9.96
C LEU A 2 9.15 -0.82 -10.94
N THR A 3 10.26 -0.09 -11.05
CA THR A 3 11.38 -0.44 -11.92
C THR A 3 12.70 -0.10 -11.23
N GLY A 4 13.73 -0.89 -11.52
CA GLY A 4 15.10 -0.64 -11.05
C GLY A 4 15.87 0.38 -11.91
N LEU A 5 15.29 0.84 -13.03
CA LEU A 5 15.96 1.75 -13.97
C LEU A 5 15.66 3.20 -13.60
N ALA A 6 16.68 3.90 -13.07
CA ALA A 6 16.53 5.23 -12.47
C ALA A 6 15.92 6.29 -13.39
N PHE A 7 16.16 6.22 -14.70
CA PHE A 7 15.61 7.19 -15.66
C PHE A 7 14.09 7.09 -15.83
N PHE A 8 13.46 6.00 -15.41
CA PHE A 8 12.01 5.88 -15.39
C PHE A 8 11.36 6.43 -14.12
N ASN A 9 12.13 6.79 -13.09
CA ASN A 9 11.58 7.14 -11.77
C ASN A 9 10.62 8.33 -11.79
N GLY A 10 10.81 9.31 -12.68
CA GLY A 10 9.87 10.43 -12.84
C GLY A 10 8.47 9.99 -13.31
N LEU A 11 8.43 8.92 -14.10
CA LEU A 11 7.21 8.40 -14.72
C LEU A 11 6.62 7.20 -13.96
N LEU A 12 7.46 6.30 -13.46
CA LEU A 12 7.08 5.01 -12.86
C LEU A 12 7.44 4.90 -11.37
N GLY A 13 7.84 6.02 -10.75
CA GLY A 13 8.20 6.09 -9.35
C GLY A 13 7.28 6.96 -8.52
N ASP A 14 7.16 6.62 -7.25
CA ASP A 14 6.48 7.42 -6.23
C ASP A 14 7.36 7.47 -4.99
N GLY A 15 8.18 8.52 -4.85
CA GLY A 15 9.18 8.58 -3.78
C GLY A 15 8.57 8.54 -2.38
N GLU A 16 7.38 9.11 -2.20
CA GLU A 16 6.69 9.09 -0.90
C GLU A 16 6.27 7.67 -0.52
N ILE A 17 5.60 6.94 -1.43
CA ILE A 17 5.19 5.56 -1.19
C ILE A 17 6.40 4.63 -1.09
N ALA A 18 7.40 4.80 -1.95
CA ALA A 18 8.62 4.00 -1.94
C ALA A 18 9.35 4.09 -0.59
N ASN A 19 9.47 5.29 -0.02
CA ASN A 19 10.11 5.50 1.28
C ASN A 19 9.34 4.83 2.44
N LEU A 20 8.01 4.70 2.32
CA LEU A 20 7.19 4.00 3.33
C LEU A 20 7.34 2.48 3.25
N LEU A 21 7.76 1.95 2.09
CA LEU A 21 7.91 0.52 1.83
C LEU A 21 9.37 0.06 1.84
N ASP A 22 10.32 0.97 2.00
CA ASP A 22 11.75 0.65 1.95
C ASP A 22 12.23 -0.20 3.13
N THR A 23 13.44 -0.72 3.00
CA THR A 23 14.08 -1.56 4.01
C THR A 23 14.24 -0.84 5.35
N GLY A 24 14.53 0.46 5.33
CA GLY A 24 14.68 1.24 6.55
C GLY A 24 13.36 1.39 7.31
N ALA A 25 12.25 1.62 6.61
CA ALA A 25 10.91 1.69 7.16
C ALA A 25 10.49 0.33 7.75
N ASP A 26 10.82 -0.76 7.05
CA ASP A 26 10.49 -2.11 7.52
C ASP A 26 11.27 -2.46 8.79
N VAL A 27 12.59 -2.23 8.82
CA VAL A 27 13.42 -2.40 10.02
C VAL A 27 12.90 -1.55 11.17
N ARG A 28 12.60 -0.26 10.96
CA ARG A 28 12.03 0.59 12.02
C ARG A 28 10.71 0.03 12.56
N ALA A 29 9.85 -0.50 11.70
CA ALA A 29 8.59 -1.10 12.11
C ALA A 29 8.79 -2.40 12.90
N MET A 30 9.75 -3.26 12.51
CA MET A 30 10.13 -4.45 13.28
C MET A 30 10.70 -4.08 14.66
N LEU A 31 11.53 -3.03 14.75
CA LEU A 31 12.04 -2.54 16.04
C LEU A 31 10.93 -1.97 16.94
N ARG A 32 9.93 -1.32 16.36
CA ARG A 32 8.73 -0.88 17.09
C ARG A 32 7.96 -2.07 17.66
N PHE A 33 7.83 -3.16 16.90
CA PHE A 33 7.22 -4.39 17.39
C PHE A 33 7.97 -4.96 18.60
N GLU A 34 9.30 -5.13 18.52
CA GLU A 34 10.10 -5.71 19.61
C GLU A 34 10.04 -4.85 20.89
N ALA A 35 10.09 -3.51 20.74
CA ALA A 35 9.93 -2.61 21.88
C ALA A 35 8.54 -2.70 22.51
N ALA A 36 7.47 -2.74 21.70
CA ALA A 36 6.11 -2.87 22.19
C ALA A 36 5.85 -4.22 22.86
N LEU A 37 6.42 -5.31 22.32
CA LEU A 37 6.34 -6.65 22.90
C LEU A 37 6.96 -6.67 24.30
N ALA A 38 8.18 -6.15 24.45
CA ALA A 38 8.87 -6.11 25.73
C ALA A 38 8.10 -5.27 26.77
N ARG A 39 7.56 -4.11 26.38
CA ARG A 39 6.70 -3.27 27.25
C ARG A 39 5.45 -4.01 27.69
N ALA A 40 4.72 -4.62 26.76
CA ALA A 40 3.48 -5.33 27.05
C ALA A 40 3.73 -6.55 27.94
N GLN A 41 4.83 -7.27 27.71
CA GLN A 41 5.25 -8.39 28.55
C GLN A 41 5.64 -7.96 29.96
N ALA A 42 6.30 -6.81 30.13
CA ALA A 42 6.57 -6.26 31.45
C ALA A 42 5.29 -5.86 32.18
N ALA A 43 4.34 -5.21 31.48
CA ALA A 43 3.03 -4.88 32.05
C ALA A 43 2.23 -6.14 32.47
N ALA A 44 2.42 -7.27 31.78
CA ALA A 44 1.84 -8.56 32.15
C ALA A 44 2.69 -9.38 33.16
N GLY A 45 3.80 -8.83 33.65
CA GLY A 45 4.71 -9.49 34.58
C GLY A 45 5.38 -10.75 34.01
N MET A 46 5.63 -10.79 32.70
CA MET A 46 6.41 -11.86 32.04
C MET A 46 7.90 -11.53 31.95
N VAL A 47 8.22 -10.24 31.90
CA VAL A 47 9.57 -9.71 31.71
C VAL A 47 9.80 -8.65 32.79
N ASP A 48 11.03 -8.56 33.32
CA ASP A 48 11.39 -7.53 34.30
C ASP A 48 11.31 -6.12 33.67
N GLU A 49 10.78 -5.13 34.39
CA GLU A 49 10.66 -3.74 33.88
C GLU A 49 12.00 -3.17 33.40
N LYS A 50 13.10 -3.49 34.10
CA LYS A 50 14.46 -3.09 33.70
C LYS A 50 14.87 -3.69 32.36
N ALA A 51 14.48 -4.95 32.10
CA ALA A 51 14.76 -5.59 30.82
C ALA A 51 13.95 -4.94 29.69
N ALA A 52 12.66 -4.66 29.91
CA ALA A 52 11.83 -3.97 28.92
C ALA A 52 12.37 -2.57 28.59
N ALA A 53 12.80 -1.80 29.61
CA ALA A 53 13.42 -0.49 29.41
C ALA A 53 14.74 -0.57 28.63
N ALA A 54 15.58 -1.58 28.90
CA ALA A 54 16.82 -1.80 28.17
C ALA A 54 16.57 -2.15 26.69
N ILE A 55 15.64 -3.08 26.44
CA ILE A 55 15.22 -3.48 25.09
C ILE A 55 14.70 -2.28 24.30
N GLU A 56 13.80 -1.51 24.91
CA GLU A 56 13.24 -0.32 24.26
C GLU A 56 14.32 0.72 23.93
N SER A 57 15.23 0.99 24.88
CA SER A 57 16.34 1.91 24.66
C SER A 57 17.21 1.51 23.48
N VAL A 58 17.49 0.20 23.33
CA VAL A 58 18.22 -0.33 22.18
C VAL A 58 17.41 -0.19 20.89
N CYS A 59 16.15 -0.63 20.87
CA CYS A 59 15.30 -0.58 19.67
C CYS A 59 15.17 0.84 19.08
N ARG A 60 15.23 1.89 19.89
CA ARG A 60 15.15 3.29 19.41
C ARG A 60 16.38 3.75 18.61
N ARG A 61 17.55 3.16 18.83
CA ARG A 61 18.84 3.60 18.25
C ARG A 61 19.56 2.51 17.44
N PHE A 62 19.01 1.30 17.42
CA PHE A 62 19.63 0.15 16.80
C PHE A 62 19.68 0.30 15.27
N VAL A 63 20.86 0.05 14.72
CA VAL A 63 21.10 -0.02 13.28
C VAL A 63 21.64 -1.41 12.99
N PRO A 64 20.91 -2.25 12.23
CA PRO A 64 21.36 -3.60 11.93
C PRO A 64 22.53 -3.61 10.93
N ASP A 65 23.33 -4.67 11.02
CA ASP A 65 24.22 -5.09 9.94
C ASP A 65 23.38 -5.69 8.80
N MET A 66 23.18 -4.90 7.75
CA MET A 66 22.36 -5.28 6.59
C MET A 66 22.97 -6.39 5.73
N GLU A 67 24.30 -6.52 5.71
CA GLU A 67 24.98 -7.57 4.94
C GLU A 67 24.78 -8.92 5.63
N ALA A 68 24.93 -8.95 6.95
CA ALA A 68 24.62 -10.11 7.77
C ALA A 68 23.14 -10.52 7.64
N LEU A 69 22.20 -9.55 7.69
CA LEU A 69 20.77 -9.82 7.49
C LEU A 69 20.47 -10.41 6.12
N THR A 70 21.07 -9.86 5.05
CA THR A 70 20.89 -10.35 3.68
C THR A 70 21.38 -11.79 3.56
N SER A 71 22.59 -12.06 4.06
CA SER A 71 23.19 -13.39 4.03
C SER A 71 22.41 -14.41 4.84
N ALA A 72 21.87 -14.02 6.00
CA ALA A 72 21.07 -14.90 6.84
C ALA A 72 19.69 -15.17 6.25
N THR A 73 19.03 -14.15 5.69
CA THR A 73 17.70 -14.30 5.07
C THR A 73 17.75 -15.30 3.91
N ALA A 74 18.84 -15.30 3.13
CA ALA A 74 19.04 -16.29 2.06
C ALA A 74 19.15 -17.74 2.58
N ARG A 75 19.58 -17.94 3.82
CA ARG A 75 19.69 -19.27 4.46
C ARG A 75 18.43 -19.66 5.23
N ASP A 76 17.88 -18.73 5.99
CA ASP A 76 16.82 -18.98 6.97
C ASP A 76 15.41 -18.75 6.38
N GLY A 77 15.32 -18.15 5.19
CA GLY A 77 14.07 -17.81 4.50
C GLY A 77 13.34 -16.58 5.07
N VAL A 78 13.80 -16.04 6.20
CA VAL A 78 13.24 -14.87 6.89
C VAL A 78 14.35 -14.05 7.57
N VAL A 79 14.12 -12.75 7.74
CA VAL A 79 15.09 -11.81 8.32
C VAL A 79 15.16 -11.84 9.86
N VAL A 80 14.07 -12.25 10.51
CA VAL A 80 13.86 -12.06 11.95
C VAL A 80 14.88 -12.80 12.82
N PRO A 81 15.28 -14.07 12.56
CA PRO A 81 16.25 -14.76 13.40
C PRO A 81 17.58 -14.00 13.55
N GLU A 82 18.12 -13.48 12.45
CA GLU A 82 19.35 -12.70 12.47
C GLU A 82 19.14 -11.31 13.08
N LEU A 83 18.02 -10.64 12.79
CA LEU A 83 17.68 -9.36 13.44
C LEU A 83 17.62 -9.52 14.96
N VAL A 84 16.95 -10.55 15.45
CA VAL A 84 16.84 -10.90 16.87
C VAL A 84 18.21 -11.22 17.46
N ARG A 85 19.07 -11.96 16.74
CA ARG A 85 20.44 -12.24 17.18
C ARG A 85 21.24 -10.95 17.37
N GLN A 86 21.18 -10.03 16.41
CA GLN A 86 21.88 -8.74 16.53
C GLN A 86 21.30 -7.87 17.66
N LEU A 87 19.97 -7.87 17.84
CA LEU A 87 19.32 -7.17 18.96
C LEU A 87 19.72 -7.72 20.32
N ARG A 88 19.79 -9.06 20.47
CA ARG A 88 20.29 -9.70 21.70
C ARG A 88 21.70 -9.25 22.03
N HIS A 89 22.58 -9.24 21.03
CA HIS A 89 23.95 -8.75 21.20
C HIS A 89 23.98 -7.28 21.63
N ALA A 90 23.14 -6.42 21.03
CA ALA A 90 23.07 -5.00 21.36
C ALA A 90 22.46 -4.70 22.73
N VAL A 91 21.53 -5.53 23.21
CA VAL A 91 20.95 -5.41 24.57
C VAL A 91 21.90 -5.94 25.64
N GLY A 92 22.55 -7.07 25.39
CA GLY A 92 23.49 -7.70 26.32
C GLY A 92 22.84 -8.35 27.54
N GLU A 93 23.63 -9.14 28.25
CA GLU A 93 23.18 -9.81 29.47
C GLU A 93 22.91 -8.81 30.62
N PRO A 94 21.96 -9.09 31.53
CA PRO A 94 21.10 -10.29 31.57
C PRO A 94 19.77 -10.13 30.81
N HIS A 95 19.63 -9.08 30.00
CA HIS A 95 18.35 -8.65 29.42
C HIS A 95 18.08 -9.21 28.02
N ASP A 96 19.12 -9.60 27.28
CA ASP A 96 19.08 -10.17 25.94
C ASP A 96 18.10 -11.36 25.79
N ARG A 97 18.04 -12.24 26.80
CA ARG A 97 17.16 -13.43 26.79
C ARG A 97 15.67 -13.12 26.63
N PHE A 98 15.25 -11.88 26.90
CA PHE A 98 13.86 -11.44 26.81
C PHE A 98 13.49 -10.86 25.44
N ILE A 99 14.46 -10.66 24.53
CA ILE A 99 14.18 -10.25 23.15
C ILE A 99 13.37 -11.33 22.43
N HIS A 100 12.31 -10.91 21.75
CA HIS A 100 11.44 -11.74 20.91
C HIS A 100 10.79 -12.90 21.68
N LEU A 101 10.59 -12.76 23.00
CA LEU A 101 10.07 -13.83 23.84
C LEU A 101 8.64 -14.21 23.41
N GLY A 102 8.45 -15.47 23.00
CA GLY A 102 7.14 -16.04 22.68
C GLY A 102 6.59 -15.69 21.29
N ALA A 103 7.15 -14.68 20.62
CA ALA A 103 6.79 -14.33 19.25
C ALA A 103 7.44 -15.28 18.23
N THR A 104 6.95 -15.21 17.00
CA THR A 104 7.55 -15.86 15.82
C THR A 104 7.88 -14.83 14.74
N SER A 105 8.65 -15.22 13.72
CA SER A 105 9.05 -14.31 12.64
C SER A 105 7.87 -13.65 11.92
N GLN A 106 6.79 -14.40 11.71
CA GLN A 106 5.59 -13.87 11.06
C GLN A 106 4.85 -12.83 11.91
N ASP A 107 4.90 -12.92 13.25
CA ASP A 107 4.31 -11.90 14.14
C ASP A 107 4.95 -10.53 13.90
N VAL A 108 6.27 -10.52 13.83
CA VAL A 108 7.06 -9.31 13.57
C VAL A 108 6.81 -8.78 12.17
N ILE A 109 6.92 -9.64 11.15
CA ILE A 109 6.83 -9.23 9.74
C ILE A 109 5.42 -8.72 9.40
N ASP A 110 4.36 -9.44 9.76
CA ASP A 110 2.99 -9.02 9.44
C ASP A 110 2.59 -7.77 10.23
N THR A 111 3.01 -7.64 11.50
CA THR A 111 2.77 -6.42 12.28
C THR A 111 3.58 -5.23 11.74
N ALA A 112 4.83 -5.44 11.32
CA ALA A 112 5.63 -4.40 10.69
C ALA A 112 5.04 -3.93 9.37
N ALA A 113 4.49 -4.86 8.57
CA ALA A 113 3.74 -4.53 7.36
C ALA A 113 2.49 -3.69 7.68
N ALA A 114 1.71 -4.06 8.70
CA ALA A 114 0.56 -3.28 9.15
C ALA A 114 0.96 -1.85 9.57
N LEU A 115 2.04 -1.70 10.34
CA LEU A 115 2.55 -0.38 10.74
C LEU A 115 2.94 0.51 9.55
N ARG A 116 3.56 -0.06 8.51
CA ARG A 116 3.89 0.67 7.28
C ARG A 116 2.65 1.00 6.45
N LEU A 117 1.70 0.07 6.37
CA LEU A 117 0.44 0.27 5.67
C LEU A 117 -0.39 1.41 6.27
N ALA A 118 -0.30 1.67 7.58
CA ALA A 118 -0.99 2.79 8.20
C ALA A 118 -0.67 4.13 7.50
N SER A 119 0.62 4.42 7.30
CA SER A 119 1.08 5.63 6.61
C SER A 119 0.75 5.62 5.12
N VAL A 120 0.79 4.46 4.47
CA VAL A 120 0.37 4.33 3.06
C VAL A 120 -1.11 4.70 2.90
N LEU A 121 -1.97 4.22 3.81
CA LEU A 121 -3.40 4.50 3.77
C LEU A 121 -3.69 5.98 4.05
N ASP A 122 -2.90 6.66 4.89
CA ASP A 122 -2.99 8.11 5.09
C ASP A 122 -2.69 8.88 3.80
N VAL A 123 -1.63 8.49 3.08
CA VAL A 123 -1.28 9.08 1.78
C VAL A 123 -2.38 8.83 0.75
N PHE A 124 -2.95 7.62 0.74
CA PHE A 124 -4.03 7.28 -0.19
C PHE A 124 -5.30 8.09 0.07
N ASP A 125 -5.69 8.24 1.33
CA ASP A 125 -6.86 9.02 1.73
C ASP A 125 -6.72 10.50 1.31
N SER A 126 -5.56 11.09 1.60
CA SER A 126 -5.26 12.47 1.22
C SER A 126 -5.31 12.68 -0.29
N ARG A 127 -4.65 11.81 -1.06
CA ARG A 127 -4.60 11.92 -2.53
C ARG A 127 -5.95 11.64 -3.17
N LEU A 128 -6.71 10.67 -2.66
CA LEU A 128 -8.04 10.35 -3.18
C LEU A 128 -9.01 11.51 -2.93
N THR A 129 -8.96 12.13 -1.75
CA THR A 129 -9.72 13.34 -1.41
C THR A 129 -9.38 14.50 -2.36
N SER A 130 -8.09 14.69 -2.65
CA SER A 130 -7.64 15.70 -3.61
C SER A 130 -8.19 15.46 -5.02
N VAL A 131 -8.11 14.22 -5.52
CA VAL A 131 -8.66 13.83 -6.83
C VAL A 131 -10.16 14.07 -6.91
N LEU A 132 -10.91 13.70 -5.86
CA LEU A 132 -12.36 13.93 -5.81
C LEU A 132 -12.69 15.42 -5.89
N SER A 133 -11.92 16.25 -5.18
CA SER A 133 -12.06 17.72 -5.22
C SER A 133 -11.72 18.31 -6.58
N GLN A 134 -10.72 17.75 -7.29
CA GLN A 134 -10.37 18.18 -8.65
C GLN A 134 -11.46 17.82 -9.66
N LEU A 135 -12.11 16.67 -9.51
CA LEU A 135 -13.28 16.30 -10.32
C LEU A 135 -14.44 17.28 -10.10
N ASP A 136 -14.66 17.73 -8.85
CA ASP A 136 -15.65 18.78 -8.55
C ASP A 136 -15.33 20.10 -9.25
N VAL A 137 -14.05 20.52 -9.26
CA VAL A 137 -13.62 21.72 -9.98
C VAL A 137 -13.84 21.58 -11.49
N LEU A 138 -13.57 20.42 -12.09
CA LEU A 138 -13.84 20.16 -13.51
C LEU A 138 -15.35 20.17 -13.81
N GLU A 139 -16.18 19.63 -12.91
CA GLU A 139 -17.63 19.65 -13.05
C GLU A 139 -18.18 21.08 -12.98
N LEU A 140 -17.66 21.92 -12.08
CA LEU A 140 -18.02 23.35 -12.02
C LEU A 140 -17.61 24.12 -13.29
N ARG A 141 -16.42 23.83 -13.84
CA ARG A 141 -15.88 24.55 -15.02
C ARG A 141 -16.56 24.13 -16.32
N PHE A 142 -16.79 22.83 -16.49
CA PHE A 142 -17.15 22.25 -17.79
C PHE A 142 -18.43 21.42 -17.75
N GLY A 143 -19.01 21.15 -16.59
CA GLY A 143 -20.10 20.18 -16.44
C GLY A 143 -21.30 20.42 -17.35
N GLY A 144 -21.61 21.68 -17.67
CA GLY A 144 -22.68 22.06 -18.60
C GLY A 144 -22.34 21.94 -20.09
N ASN A 145 -21.06 21.74 -20.44
CA ASN A 145 -20.63 21.63 -21.83
C ASN A 145 -21.23 20.38 -22.48
N ARG A 146 -21.55 20.51 -23.77
CA ARG A 146 -22.01 19.40 -24.61
C ARG A 146 -20.84 18.49 -24.95
N LEU A 147 -21.11 17.19 -24.99
CA LEU A 147 -20.12 16.18 -25.35
C LEU A 147 -20.79 15.10 -26.21
N LEU A 148 -20.20 14.77 -27.36
CA LEU A 148 -20.65 13.64 -28.16
C LEU A 148 -20.29 12.33 -27.46
N ALA A 149 -21.30 11.55 -27.04
CA ALA A 149 -21.03 10.26 -26.42
C ALA A 149 -20.48 9.25 -27.44
N ARG A 150 -19.75 8.26 -26.93
CA ARG A 150 -19.23 7.14 -27.71
C ARG A 150 -19.68 5.83 -27.08
N THR A 151 -20.37 4.98 -27.85
CA THR A 151 -20.75 3.63 -27.43
C THR A 151 -20.14 2.63 -28.40
N ARG A 152 -19.41 1.64 -27.89
CA ARG A 152 -18.66 0.66 -28.72
C ARG A 152 -17.80 1.36 -29.80
N MET A 153 -17.12 2.44 -29.42
CA MET A 153 -16.29 3.30 -30.30
C MET A 153 -17.06 4.08 -31.38
N GLN A 154 -18.39 4.00 -31.45
CA GLN A 154 -19.22 4.73 -32.40
C GLN A 154 -19.79 6.01 -31.79
N ALA A 155 -20.01 7.05 -32.60
CA ALA A 155 -20.75 8.23 -32.18
C ALA A 155 -22.18 7.86 -31.74
N ALA A 156 -22.62 8.41 -30.62
CA ALA A 156 -23.95 8.21 -30.06
C ALA A 156 -24.65 9.57 -29.83
N VAL A 157 -25.71 9.59 -29.03
CA VAL A 157 -26.40 10.83 -28.65
C VAL A 157 -25.50 11.78 -27.86
N SER A 158 -25.81 13.08 -27.87
CA SER A 158 -25.11 14.05 -27.02
C SER A 158 -25.40 13.80 -25.54
N ILE A 159 -24.37 13.97 -24.71
CA ILE A 159 -24.44 14.03 -23.25
C ILE A 159 -23.85 15.36 -22.78
N THR A 160 -23.82 15.58 -21.48
CA THR A 160 -23.02 16.65 -20.88
C THR A 160 -21.65 16.13 -20.45
N VAL A 161 -20.68 17.02 -20.27
CA VAL A 161 -19.41 16.68 -19.62
C VAL A 161 -19.65 16.22 -18.18
N GLY A 162 -20.63 16.78 -17.48
CA GLY A 162 -21.03 16.34 -16.14
C GLY A 162 -21.40 14.85 -16.09
N ASP A 163 -22.08 14.33 -17.11
CA ASP A 163 -22.41 12.90 -17.19
C ASP A 163 -21.15 12.03 -17.29
N ARG A 164 -20.13 12.49 -18.04
CA ARG A 164 -18.83 11.80 -18.13
C ARG A 164 -18.06 11.86 -16.82
N LEU A 165 -17.99 13.04 -16.20
CA LEU A 165 -17.29 13.25 -14.94
C LEU A 165 -17.93 12.44 -13.80
N ARG A 166 -19.25 12.36 -13.74
CA ARG A 166 -19.95 11.50 -12.77
C ARG A 166 -19.56 10.03 -12.93
N ALA A 167 -19.45 9.54 -14.16
CA ALA A 167 -19.00 8.19 -14.44
C ALA A 167 -17.52 7.95 -14.06
N TRP A 168 -16.69 8.99 -13.96
CA TRP A 168 -15.33 8.90 -13.41
C TRP A 168 -15.33 8.99 -11.87
N LYS A 169 -16.17 9.85 -11.32
CA LYS A 169 -16.20 10.19 -9.88
C LYS A 169 -16.83 9.10 -9.03
N SER A 170 -17.95 8.50 -9.45
CA SER A 170 -18.70 7.56 -8.60
C SER A 170 -17.88 6.34 -8.14
N PRO A 171 -17.08 5.66 -8.99
CA PRO A 171 -16.22 4.56 -8.52
C PRO A 171 -15.19 5.00 -7.47
N LEU A 172 -14.62 6.20 -7.62
CA LEU A 172 -13.66 6.76 -6.66
C LEU A 172 -14.33 7.14 -5.33
N GLN A 173 -15.57 7.64 -5.36
CA GLN A 173 -16.35 7.92 -4.14
C GLN A 173 -16.67 6.64 -3.37
N HIS A 174 -17.05 5.56 -4.07
CA HIS A 174 -17.27 4.26 -3.42
C HIS A 174 -15.98 3.76 -2.74
N LEU A 175 -14.83 3.86 -3.43
CA LEU A 175 -13.54 3.49 -2.85
C LEU A 175 -13.18 4.37 -1.64
N ALA A 176 -13.49 5.67 -1.66
CA ALA A 176 -13.26 6.55 -0.51
C ALA A 176 -14.09 6.12 0.72
N VAL A 177 -15.35 5.69 0.51
CA VAL A 177 -16.20 5.15 1.60
C VAL A 177 -15.68 3.81 2.13
N GLU A 178 -15.07 3.00 1.27
CA GLU A 178 -14.50 1.70 1.65
C GLU A 178 -13.15 1.81 2.37
N LEU A 179 -12.37 2.88 2.15
CA LEU A 179 -11.00 3.02 2.65
C LEU A 179 -10.89 2.92 4.19
N PRO A 180 -11.78 3.51 5.01
CA PRO A 180 -11.79 3.29 6.46
C PRO A 180 -11.96 1.82 6.85
N HIS A 181 -12.79 1.07 6.13
CA HIS A 181 -12.99 -0.36 6.39
C HIS A 181 -11.74 -1.17 6.01
N GLN A 182 -11.03 -0.78 4.95
CA GLN A 182 -9.72 -1.39 4.63
C GLN A 182 -8.72 -1.17 5.77
N ARG A 183 -8.71 0.03 6.38
CA ARG A 183 -7.86 0.34 7.53
C ARG A 183 -8.12 -0.60 8.70
N GLU A 184 -9.38 -0.76 9.10
CA GLU A 184 -9.75 -1.63 10.23
C GLU A 184 -9.33 -3.09 10.01
N ARG A 185 -9.45 -3.58 8.78
CA ARG A 185 -9.17 -4.99 8.43
C ARG A 185 -7.69 -5.28 8.24
N LEU A 186 -6.91 -4.30 7.78
CA LEU A 186 -5.48 -4.46 7.49
C LEU A 186 -4.58 -4.12 8.66
N LEU A 187 -4.94 -3.09 9.43
CA LEU A 187 -4.08 -2.56 10.48
C LEU A 187 -4.26 -3.35 11.77
N ILE A 188 -4.03 -4.66 11.70
CA ILE A 188 -4.18 -5.57 12.83
C ILE A 188 -2.82 -5.92 13.45
N LEU A 189 -2.81 -6.18 14.76
CA LEU A 189 -1.69 -6.81 15.44
C LEU A 189 -1.63 -8.30 15.08
N THR A 190 -0.45 -8.78 14.67
CA THR A 190 -0.17 -10.22 14.59
C THR A 190 0.74 -10.64 15.73
N LEU A 191 0.22 -11.44 16.66
CA LEU A 191 1.00 -12.03 17.76
C LEU A 191 0.40 -13.39 18.15
N ALA A 192 0.77 -14.45 17.44
CA ALA A 192 0.20 -15.78 17.65
C ALA A 192 1.24 -16.86 18.01
N GLY A 193 2.54 -16.56 17.96
CA GLY A 193 3.59 -17.51 18.33
C GLY A 193 3.83 -18.59 17.27
N ALA A 194 4.61 -19.62 17.61
CA ALA A 194 5.22 -20.51 16.62
C ALA A 194 4.23 -21.22 15.68
N ALA A 195 3.10 -21.68 16.22
CA ALA A 195 2.05 -22.40 15.49
C ALA A 195 0.64 -21.81 15.73
N GLY A 196 0.57 -20.51 16.05
CA GLY A 196 -0.71 -19.82 16.26
C GLY A 196 -1.37 -20.03 17.63
N THR A 197 -0.77 -20.83 18.53
CA THR A 197 -1.36 -21.18 19.83
C THR A 197 -0.94 -20.25 20.97
N SER A 198 0.07 -19.41 20.76
CA SER A 198 0.62 -18.50 21.78
C SER A 198 1.03 -19.20 23.07
N GLU A 199 1.53 -20.43 22.97
CA GLU A 199 1.78 -21.34 24.10
C GLU A 199 2.80 -20.78 25.11
N LYS A 200 3.72 -19.91 24.64
CA LYS A 200 4.72 -19.25 25.49
C LYS A 200 4.14 -18.13 26.37
N PHE A 201 2.92 -17.68 26.09
CA PHE A 201 2.27 -16.60 26.84
C PHE A 201 1.29 -17.11 27.90
N GLY A 202 0.75 -18.32 27.75
CA GLY A 202 -0.29 -18.85 28.63
C GLY A 202 -1.47 -17.88 28.78
N ASP A 203 -1.98 -17.73 29.99
CA ASP A 203 -3.13 -16.85 30.29
C ASP A 203 -2.85 -15.35 30.10
N LYS A 204 -1.59 -14.98 29.81
CA LYS A 204 -1.15 -13.59 29.63
C LYS A 204 -1.24 -13.10 28.19
N ILE A 205 -1.57 -13.96 27.21
CA ILE A 205 -1.58 -13.57 25.80
C ILE A 205 -2.56 -12.42 25.51
N PHE A 206 -3.76 -12.46 26.08
CA PHE A 206 -4.78 -11.44 25.83
C PHE A 206 -4.35 -10.04 26.34
N PRO A 207 -3.94 -9.85 27.61
CA PRO A 207 -3.48 -8.54 28.07
C PRO A 207 -2.23 -8.06 27.32
N VAL A 208 -1.31 -8.96 26.92
CA VAL A 208 -0.15 -8.59 26.08
C VAL A 208 -0.60 -8.07 24.72
N ARG A 209 -1.46 -8.80 24.00
CA ARG A 209 -2.00 -8.37 22.70
C ARG A 209 -2.74 -7.04 22.80
N GLN A 210 -3.59 -6.87 23.82
CA GLN A 210 -4.36 -5.65 24.02
C GLN A 210 -3.45 -4.44 24.30
N SER A 211 -2.40 -4.63 25.10
CA SER A 211 -1.40 -3.59 25.38
C SER A 211 -0.63 -3.21 24.12
N MET A 212 -0.11 -4.20 23.38
CA MET A 212 0.63 -3.97 22.13
C MET A 212 -0.23 -3.30 21.05
N ALA A 213 -1.46 -3.77 20.84
CA ALA A 213 -2.37 -3.21 19.84
C ALA A 213 -2.62 -1.72 20.10
N ARG A 214 -2.88 -1.36 21.37
CA ARG A 214 -3.07 0.04 21.78
C ARG A 214 -1.82 0.90 21.55
N ASP A 215 -0.67 0.39 21.97
CA ASP A 215 0.63 1.08 21.87
C ASP A 215 1.05 1.30 20.40
N LEU A 216 0.79 0.31 19.55
CA LEU A 216 1.12 0.37 18.13
C LEU A 216 0.06 1.06 17.26
N GLY A 217 -1.12 1.37 17.82
CA GLY A 217 -2.24 1.94 17.08
C GLY A 217 -2.87 0.95 16.09
N LEU A 218 -2.89 -0.34 16.44
CA LEU A 218 -3.42 -1.43 15.63
C LEU A 218 -4.68 -2.03 16.26
N PHE A 219 -5.49 -2.69 15.44
CA PHE A 219 -6.66 -3.44 15.86
C PHE A 219 -6.26 -4.83 16.36
N LEU A 220 -7.04 -5.38 17.28
CA LEU A 220 -6.84 -6.73 17.81
C LEU A 220 -7.80 -7.70 17.11
N PRO A 221 -7.31 -8.64 16.26
CA PRO A 221 -8.16 -9.64 15.66
C PRO A 221 -8.59 -10.68 16.69
N ASP A 222 -9.77 -11.28 16.50
CA ASP A 222 -10.31 -12.40 17.27
C ASP A 222 -9.92 -13.78 16.71
N TYR A 223 -9.13 -13.81 15.64
CA TYR A 223 -8.61 -15.00 14.97
C TYR A 223 -7.07 -15.00 14.89
N VAL A 224 -6.48 -16.10 14.44
CA VAL A 224 -5.03 -16.22 14.15
C VAL A 224 -4.78 -15.83 12.68
N PRO A 225 -4.08 -14.73 12.38
CA PRO A 225 -4.02 -14.17 11.03
C PRO A 225 -2.88 -14.74 10.17
N HIS A 226 -2.13 -15.74 10.67
CA HIS A 226 -0.95 -16.26 9.97
C HIS A 226 -1.29 -16.84 8.59
N THR A 227 -2.38 -17.61 8.48
CA THR A 227 -2.82 -18.23 7.22
C THR A 227 -4.18 -17.73 6.74
N ASP A 228 -4.92 -16.96 7.56
CA ASP A 228 -6.07 -16.20 7.07
C ASP A 228 -5.60 -14.90 6.40
N ARG A 229 -5.53 -14.96 5.06
CA ARG A 229 -5.07 -13.85 4.22
C ARG A 229 -6.21 -13.17 3.46
N GLY A 230 -7.47 -13.40 3.86
CA GLY A 230 -8.63 -12.75 3.22
C GLY A 230 -8.51 -11.23 3.19
N ARG A 231 -8.00 -10.63 4.28
CA ARG A 231 -7.70 -9.19 4.35
C ARG A 231 -6.66 -8.72 3.33
N VAL A 232 -5.66 -9.53 3.00
CA VAL A 232 -4.61 -9.17 2.03
C VAL A 232 -5.19 -9.21 0.62
N ALA A 233 -5.95 -10.25 0.29
CA ALA A 233 -6.64 -10.37 -0.99
C ALA A 233 -7.67 -9.26 -1.20
N ASP A 234 -8.44 -8.91 -0.16
CA ASP A 234 -9.43 -7.83 -0.24
C ASP A 234 -8.78 -6.47 -0.48
N PHE A 235 -7.63 -6.21 0.16
CA PHE A 235 -6.86 -5.01 -0.11
C PHE A 235 -6.28 -5.01 -1.52
N ALA A 236 -5.74 -6.14 -2.02
CA ALA A 236 -5.30 -6.25 -3.40
C ALA A 236 -6.46 -5.96 -4.39
N GLY A 237 -7.68 -6.44 -4.09
CA GLY A 237 -8.89 -6.12 -4.84
C GLY A 237 -9.25 -4.63 -4.79
N PHE A 238 -9.09 -3.98 -3.63
CA PHE A 238 -9.23 -2.53 -3.50
C PHE A 238 -8.21 -1.77 -4.37
N LEU A 239 -6.93 -2.13 -4.30
CA LEU A 239 -5.84 -1.54 -5.09
C LEU A 239 -6.11 -1.67 -6.60
N SER A 240 -6.54 -2.85 -7.05
CA SER A 240 -6.87 -3.10 -8.46
C SER A 240 -8.07 -2.28 -8.93
N ARG A 241 -9.11 -2.12 -8.10
CA ARG A 241 -10.26 -1.27 -8.43
C ARG A 241 -9.88 0.21 -8.48
N LEU A 242 -9.03 0.67 -7.56
CA LEU A 242 -8.50 2.03 -7.53
C LEU A 242 -7.72 2.35 -8.81
N SER A 243 -6.72 1.54 -9.15
CA SER A 243 -5.98 1.73 -10.41
C SER A 243 -6.88 1.57 -11.63
N GLY A 244 -7.87 0.67 -11.59
CA GLY A 244 -8.85 0.47 -12.65
C GLY A 244 -9.70 1.71 -12.94
N ALA A 245 -10.15 2.40 -11.89
CA ALA A 245 -10.89 3.67 -12.02
C ALA A 245 -10.03 4.74 -12.70
N PHE A 246 -8.75 4.88 -12.33
CA PHE A 246 -7.83 5.78 -13.01
C PHE A 246 -7.49 5.35 -14.43
N GLY A 247 -7.36 4.05 -14.69
CA GLY A 247 -7.18 3.53 -16.04
C GLY A 247 -8.34 3.88 -16.97
N LYS A 248 -9.58 3.87 -16.47
CA LYS A 248 -10.76 4.33 -17.22
C LYS A 248 -10.66 5.82 -17.55
N ILE A 249 -10.29 6.66 -16.57
CA ILE A 249 -10.08 8.11 -16.77
C ILE A 249 -8.99 8.33 -17.84
N GLY A 250 -7.86 7.66 -17.70
CA GLY A 250 -6.75 7.74 -18.65
C GLY A 250 -7.15 7.29 -20.06
N GLN A 251 -7.84 6.15 -20.19
CA GLN A 251 -8.29 5.67 -21.49
C GLN A 251 -9.25 6.63 -22.18
N ASP A 252 -10.19 7.20 -21.42
CA ASP A 252 -11.13 8.18 -21.96
C ASP A 252 -10.42 9.44 -22.42
N LEU A 253 -9.54 10.03 -21.60
CA LEU A 253 -8.81 11.23 -21.95
C LEU A 253 -7.87 11.02 -23.15
N ALA A 254 -7.17 9.88 -23.21
CA ALA A 254 -6.32 9.54 -24.35
C ALA A 254 -7.11 9.48 -25.67
N LEU A 255 -8.33 8.93 -25.66
CA LEU A 255 -9.21 8.92 -26.83
C LEU A 255 -9.79 10.31 -27.14
N MET A 256 -10.08 11.10 -26.12
CA MET A 256 -10.68 12.42 -26.30
C MET A 256 -9.71 13.45 -26.87
N VAL A 257 -8.42 13.36 -26.54
CA VAL A 257 -7.37 14.23 -27.11
C VAL A 257 -6.83 13.70 -28.44
N GLN A 258 -7.37 12.59 -28.96
CA GLN A 258 -6.96 12.05 -30.24
C GLN A 258 -7.33 13.04 -31.35
N ASN A 259 -6.37 13.34 -32.23
CA ASN A 259 -6.59 14.19 -33.40
C ASN A 259 -7.82 13.73 -34.20
N GLY A 260 -8.73 14.66 -34.51
CA GLY A 260 -9.97 14.39 -35.22
C GLY A 260 -11.15 13.99 -34.31
N ILE A 261 -10.90 13.76 -33.02
CA ILE A 261 -11.94 13.70 -31.98
C ILE A 261 -11.95 15.02 -31.21
N ASP A 262 -10.78 15.47 -30.72
CA ASP A 262 -10.54 16.79 -30.12
C ASP A 262 -11.60 17.22 -29.10
N ALA A 263 -12.12 16.25 -28.31
CA ALA A 263 -13.18 16.45 -27.34
C ALA A 263 -12.68 16.98 -25.99
N ALA A 264 -11.36 17.02 -25.80
CA ALA A 264 -10.68 17.65 -24.67
C ALA A 264 -9.31 18.17 -25.10
N GLU A 265 -8.76 19.11 -24.33
CA GLU A 265 -7.36 19.55 -24.40
C GLU A 265 -6.72 19.40 -23.03
N ILE A 266 -5.49 18.90 -23.03
CA ILE A 266 -4.65 18.74 -21.84
C ILE A 266 -3.32 19.45 -22.05
N SER A 267 -2.78 20.03 -20.99
CA SER A 267 -1.45 20.64 -20.97
C SER A 267 -0.37 19.68 -20.44
N GLY A 268 0.90 20.02 -20.66
CA GLY A 268 2.02 19.30 -20.05
C GLY A 268 2.34 17.93 -20.66
N GLY A 269 1.90 17.67 -21.90
CA GLY A 269 2.27 16.47 -22.65
C GLY A 269 3.75 16.44 -23.06
N GLY A 270 4.30 15.23 -23.23
CA GLY A 270 5.67 15.07 -23.73
C GLY A 270 5.80 15.64 -25.14
N GLY A 271 6.42 16.81 -25.26
CA GLY A 271 6.62 17.49 -26.54
C GLY A 271 7.43 16.63 -27.50
N SER A 272 6.98 16.53 -28.75
CA SER A 272 7.77 15.85 -29.78
C SER A 272 8.89 16.76 -30.26
N SER A 273 10.13 16.28 -30.21
CA SER A 273 11.29 16.99 -30.78
C SER A 273 11.18 17.24 -32.28
N ALA A 274 10.33 16.48 -32.99
CA ALA A 274 10.09 16.61 -34.43
C ALA A 274 8.81 17.39 -34.77
N MET A 275 7.85 17.52 -33.84
CA MET A 275 6.54 18.13 -34.09
C MET A 275 6.13 19.02 -32.90
N PRO A 276 6.41 20.34 -32.97
CA PRO A 276 6.17 21.27 -31.87
C PRO A 276 4.71 21.37 -31.38
N HIS A 277 3.74 21.04 -32.24
CA HIS A 277 2.31 21.03 -31.92
C HIS A 277 1.80 19.69 -31.38
N LYS A 278 2.63 18.64 -31.36
CA LYS A 278 2.23 17.30 -30.93
C LYS A 278 2.37 17.15 -29.42
N GLN A 279 1.22 17.08 -28.74
CA GLN A 279 1.15 16.73 -27.31
C GLN A 279 0.74 15.27 -27.14
N ASN A 280 1.62 14.46 -26.53
CA ASN A 280 1.32 13.06 -26.25
C ASN A 280 0.63 12.92 -24.89
N PRO A 281 -0.47 12.16 -24.76
CA PRO A 281 -1.18 11.94 -23.50
C PRO A 281 -0.47 10.89 -22.62
N VAL A 282 0.84 11.05 -22.38
CA VAL A 282 1.70 10.05 -21.71
C VAL A 282 1.14 9.64 -20.35
N MET A 283 0.68 10.60 -19.53
CA MET A 283 0.12 10.27 -18.21
C MET A 283 -1.17 9.44 -18.31
N ALA A 284 -2.01 9.75 -19.30
CA ALA A 284 -3.24 9.00 -19.54
C ALA A 284 -2.94 7.54 -19.92
N GLU A 285 -1.93 7.32 -20.77
CA GLU A 285 -1.45 5.98 -21.15
C GLU A 285 -0.86 5.23 -19.96
N ILE A 286 -0.08 5.90 -19.11
CA ILE A 286 0.49 5.28 -17.90
C ILE A 286 -0.61 4.85 -16.92
N LEU A 287 -1.68 5.63 -16.73
CA LEU A 287 -2.80 5.19 -15.89
C LEU A 287 -3.46 3.91 -16.41
N VAL A 288 -3.58 3.76 -17.73
CA VAL A 288 -4.08 2.52 -18.36
C VAL A 288 -3.10 1.36 -18.12
N ALA A 289 -1.80 1.60 -18.23
CA ALA A 289 -0.78 0.59 -17.96
C ALA A 289 -0.82 0.13 -16.49
N LEU A 290 -0.90 1.05 -15.53
CA LEU A 290 -0.97 0.74 -14.09
C LEU A 290 -2.25 -0.02 -13.73
N ALA A 291 -3.38 0.32 -14.36
CA ALA A 291 -4.63 -0.42 -14.20
C ALA A 291 -4.48 -1.90 -14.61
N ARG A 292 -3.88 -2.14 -15.78
CA ARG A 292 -3.61 -3.49 -16.29
C ARG A 292 -2.56 -4.22 -15.46
N TYR A 293 -1.57 -3.49 -14.95
CA TYR A 293 -0.52 -4.02 -14.08
C TYR A 293 -1.12 -4.62 -12.80
N ASN A 294 -1.88 -3.82 -12.04
CA ASN A 294 -2.53 -4.31 -10.82
C ASN A 294 -3.54 -5.44 -11.10
N ALA A 295 -4.31 -5.36 -12.19
CA ALA A 295 -5.23 -6.44 -12.55
C ALA A 295 -4.49 -7.77 -12.81
N THR A 296 -3.27 -7.70 -13.35
CA THR A 296 -2.41 -8.88 -13.56
C THR A 296 -1.88 -9.43 -12.23
N LEU A 297 -1.37 -8.56 -11.34
CA LEU A 297 -0.84 -8.98 -10.05
C LEU A 297 -1.93 -9.49 -9.09
N LEU A 298 -3.17 -8.98 -9.20
CA LEU A 298 -4.30 -9.39 -8.38
C LEU A 298 -4.51 -10.91 -8.42
N ALA A 299 -4.45 -11.51 -9.62
CA ALA A 299 -4.58 -12.96 -9.77
C ALA A 299 -3.50 -13.72 -8.97
N GLY A 300 -2.27 -13.21 -8.94
CA GLY A 300 -1.18 -13.77 -8.15
C GLY A 300 -1.43 -13.68 -6.64
N VAL A 301 -1.94 -12.56 -6.14
CA VAL A 301 -2.30 -12.42 -4.72
C VAL A 301 -3.43 -13.39 -4.34
N HIS A 302 -4.40 -13.61 -5.22
CA HIS A 302 -5.44 -14.62 -4.96
C HIS A 302 -4.90 -16.05 -4.90
N GLN A 303 -3.83 -16.39 -5.64
CA GLN A 303 -3.15 -17.69 -5.47
C GLN A 303 -2.50 -17.82 -4.09
N ALA A 304 -2.06 -16.71 -3.50
CA ALA A 304 -1.53 -16.68 -2.14
C ALA A 304 -2.60 -16.83 -1.05
N LEU A 305 -3.89 -17.03 -1.38
CA LEU A 305 -4.89 -17.41 -0.37
C LEU A 305 -4.72 -18.86 0.11
N VAL A 306 -4.06 -19.70 -0.68
CA VAL A 306 -3.81 -21.10 -0.33
C VAL A 306 -2.57 -21.18 0.54
N HIS A 307 -2.70 -20.79 1.81
CA HIS A 307 -1.69 -21.08 2.83
C HIS A 307 -1.92 -22.49 3.37
N GLU A 308 -0.96 -23.39 3.20
CA GLU A 308 -0.98 -24.69 3.85
C GLU A 308 -0.71 -24.59 5.36
N GLN A 309 -1.44 -25.40 6.14
CA GLN A 309 -1.24 -25.60 7.59
C GLN A 309 -1.24 -24.26 8.37
N GLU A 310 -0.36 -24.10 9.36
CA GLU A 310 -0.29 -22.91 10.22
C GLU A 310 0.68 -21.82 9.69
N ARG A 311 1.48 -22.11 8.65
CA ARG A 311 2.33 -21.14 7.94
C ARG A 311 2.79 -21.69 6.59
N SER A 312 2.48 -20.99 5.51
CA SER A 312 3.01 -21.28 4.18
C SER A 312 4.20 -20.40 3.84
N GLY A 313 5.37 -21.00 3.58
CA GLY A 313 6.51 -20.23 3.04
C GLY A 313 6.27 -19.77 1.60
N SER A 314 5.57 -20.58 0.80
CA SER A 314 5.37 -20.31 -0.63
C SER A 314 4.34 -19.22 -0.89
N ALA A 315 3.16 -19.31 -0.27
CA ALA A 315 2.10 -18.33 -0.41
C ALA A 315 2.49 -17.00 0.25
N TRP A 316 3.13 -17.03 1.41
CA TRP A 316 3.58 -15.81 2.09
C TRP A 316 4.66 -15.06 1.31
N THR A 317 5.64 -15.77 0.74
CA THR A 317 6.66 -15.13 -0.12
C THR A 317 6.03 -14.49 -1.36
N LEU A 318 4.97 -15.10 -1.91
CA LEU A 318 4.26 -14.52 -3.06
C LEU A 318 3.63 -13.16 -2.70
N GLU A 319 3.11 -13.00 -1.49
CA GLU A 319 2.63 -11.69 -1.00
C GLU A 319 3.74 -10.65 -0.97
N TRP A 320 4.94 -11.01 -0.50
CA TRP A 320 6.09 -10.10 -0.42
C TRP A 320 6.54 -9.61 -1.81
N LEU A 321 6.42 -10.46 -2.82
CA LEU A 321 6.76 -10.11 -4.20
C LEU A 321 5.73 -9.18 -4.82
N LEU A 322 4.44 -9.37 -4.53
CA LEU A 322 3.35 -8.72 -5.27
C LEU A 322 2.81 -7.47 -4.58
N MET A 323 2.57 -7.53 -3.26
CA MET A 323 1.84 -6.48 -2.54
C MET A 323 2.54 -5.11 -2.58
N PRO A 324 3.87 -4.99 -2.35
CA PRO A 324 4.54 -3.70 -2.44
C PRO A 324 4.40 -3.05 -3.82
N GLN A 325 4.42 -3.86 -4.88
CA GLN A 325 4.30 -3.37 -6.25
C GLN A 325 2.87 -2.88 -6.55
N MET A 326 1.86 -3.59 -6.03
CA MET A 326 0.47 -3.15 -6.18
C MET A 326 0.19 -1.83 -5.44
N ILE A 327 0.78 -1.66 -4.26
CA ILE A 327 0.69 -0.43 -3.48
C ILE A 327 1.34 0.74 -4.23
N GLU A 328 2.57 0.55 -4.71
CA GLU A 328 3.31 1.54 -5.52
C GLU A 328 2.55 1.96 -6.77
N ALA A 329 2.02 1.00 -7.54
CA ALA A 329 1.22 1.29 -8.73
C ALA A 329 -0.06 2.08 -8.42
N SER A 330 -0.67 1.83 -7.26
CA SER A 330 -1.88 2.53 -6.82
C SER A 330 -1.59 3.95 -6.33
N GLY A 331 -0.51 4.13 -5.55
CA GLY A 331 -0.02 5.45 -5.17
C GLY A 331 0.33 6.31 -6.38
N LEU A 332 1.03 5.71 -7.34
CA LEU A 332 1.36 6.36 -8.60
C LEU A 332 0.11 6.68 -9.44
N SER A 333 -0.90 5.80 -9.47
CA SER A 333 -2.18 6.06 -10.15
C SER A 333 -2.89 7.28 -9.57
N LEU A 334 -2.90 7.43 -8.24
CA LEU A 334 -3.45 8.61 -7.55
C LEU A 334 -2.69 9.88 -7.94
N ARG A 335 -1.35 9.84 -7.90
CA ARG A 335 -0.49 10.98 -8.20
C ARG A 335 -0.64 11.44 -9.65
N HIS A 336 -0.55 10.51 -10.60
CA HIS A 336 -0.71 10.80 -12.03
C HIS A 336 -2.14 11.16 -12.39
N GLY A 337 -3.13 10.53 -11.75
CA GLY A 337 -4.53 10.88 -11.90
C GLY A 337 -4.79 12.33 -11.53
N SER A 338 -4.26 12.77 -10.39
CA SER A 338 -4.35 14.15 -9.94
C SER A 338 -3.69 15.14 -10.92
N ALA A 339 -2.48 14.82 -11.39
CA ALA A 339 -1.76 15.64 -12.36
C ALA A 339 -2.50 15.72 -13.71
N LEU A 340 -3.02 14.59 -14.21
CA LEU A 340 -3.77 14.53 -15.45
C LEU A 340 -5.06 15.35 -15.38
N LEU A 341 -5.83 15.22 -14.30
CA LEU A 341 -7.07 16.01 -14.13
C LEU A 341 -6.78 17.52 -14.05
N SER A 342 -5.68 17.90 -13.39
CA SER A 342 -5.25 19.30 -13.30
C SER A 342 -4.82 19.88 -14.64
N SER A 343 -4.37 19.02 -15.57
CA SER A 343 -3.91 19.45 -16.90
C SER A 343 -5.05 19.75 -17.87
N VAL A 344 -6.31 19.43 -17.55
CA VAL A 344 -7.45 19.63 -18.47
C VAL A 344 -7.76 21.12 -18.64
N GLU A 345 -7.52 21.62 -19.85
CA GLU A 345 -7.74 23.02 -20.25
C GLU A 345 -9.08 23.23 -20.95
N ARG A 346 -9.53 22.23 -21.73
CA ARG A 346 -10.84 22.19 -22.38
C ARG A 346 -11.46 20.81 -22.26
N PHE A 347 -12.77 20.76 -22.09
CA PHE A 347 -13.54 19.52 -22.05
C PHE A 347 -14.94 19.79 -22.64
N GLY A 348 -15.26 19.13 -23.75
CA GLY A 348 -16.52 19.33 -24.47
C GLY A 348 -16.63 20.69 -25.13
N ASP A 349 -17.78 20.94 -25.73
CA ASP A 349 -18.13 22.19 -26.41
C ASP A 349 -19.04 23.03 -25.52
N PRO A 350 -18.82 24.36 -25.40
CA PRO A 350 -19.73 25.24 -24.67
C PRO A 350 -21.18 25.07 -25.15
N ALA A 351 -22.12 25.12 -24.20
CA ALA A 351 -23.55 24.89 -24.43
C ALA A 351 -24.17 25.91 -25.38
#